data_AF-A0A930DBP6-F1
#
_entry.id   AF-A0A930DBP6-F1
#
_cell.length_a   1.000
_cell.length_b   1.000
_cell.length_c   1.000
_cell.angle_alpha   90.00
_cell.angle_beta   90.00
_cell.angle_gamma   90.00
#
_symmetry.space_group_name_H-M   'P 1'
#
loop_
_entity.id
_entity.type
_entity.pdbx_description
1 polymer ?
#
loop_
_entity_poly.entity_id
_entity_poly.type
_entity_poly.pdbx_seq_one_letter_code
_entity_poly.pdbx_strand_id
1 'polypeptide(L)'
;MAYTKENFEEWIILIDSKMEYFTDAFAGENNLKLDYSIESLDEIENWILGNYSEIKDLIGDAKTLDYLTVYIGETFRKHIGGEWFIDLKNKKNAYYSMPVLTSPDYIGEVYKAPMTYATACINRKKGNYISTILKNCMENMNIR
;
A
#
# COMPACT_ATOMS: atom_id res chain seq x y z
N MET A 1 0.32 -1.80 -17.28
CA MET A 1 -0.97 -2.33 -17.78
C MET A 1 -2.05 -1.34 -17.37
N ALA A 2 -2.95 -0.91 -18.24
CA ALA A 2 -4.16 -0.23 -17.78
C ALA A 2 -5.10 -1.31 -17.24
N TYR A 3 -5.51 -1.22 -15.98
CA TYR A 3 -6.45 -2.18 -15.39
C TYR A 3 -7.77 -2.17 -16.18
N THR A 4 -8.29 -3.35 -16.54
CA THR A 4 -9.72 -3.49 -16.80
C THR A 4 -10.46 -3.73 -15.49
N LYS A 5 -11.79 -3.66 -15.52
CA LYS A 5 -12.60 -4.00 -14.36
C LYS A 5 -12.38 -5.46 -13.96
N GLU A 6 -12.31 -6.38 -14.93
CA GLU A 6 -12.04 -7.79 -14.66
C GLU A 6 -10.65 -7.99 -14.03
N ASN A 7 -9.61 -7.31 -14.54
CA ASN A 7 -8.27 -7.42 -13.95
C ASN A 7 -8.23 -6.92 -12.50
N PHE A 8 -9.02 -5.91 -12.16
CA PHE A 8 -9.10 -5.41 -10.80
C PHE A 8 -9.85 -6.37 -9.87
N GLU A 9 -10.96 -6.95 -10.32
CA GLU A 9 -11.70 -7.96 -9.55
C GLU A 9 -10.86 -9.22 -9.33
N GLU A 10 -10.16 -9.70 -10.37
CA GLU A 10 -9.20 -10.80 -10.25
C GLU A 10 -8.07 -10.46 -9.27
N TRP A 11 -7.54 -9.24 -9.34
CA TRP A 11 -6.52 -8.76 -8.41
C TRP A 11 -7.00 -8.78 -6.96
N ILE A 12 -8.26 -8.40 -6.69
CA ILE A 12 -8.88 -8.49 -5.35
C ILE A 12 -8.98 -9.95 -4.89
N ILE A 13 -9.45 -10.86 -5.75
CA ILE A 13 -9.58 -12.30 -5.43
C ILE A 13 -8.23 -12.90 -5.01
N LEU A 14 -7.14 -12.41 -5.61
CA LEU A 14 -5.79 -12.90 -5.33
C LEU A 14 -5.14 -12.28 -4.09
N ILE A 15 -5.75 -11.27 -3.44
CA ILE A 15 -5.16 -10.59 -2.27
C ILE A 15 -4.78 -11.57 -1.17
N ASP A 16 -5.68 -12.48 -0.79
CA ASP A 16 -5.42 -13.40 0.31
C ASP A 16 -4.21 -14.29 0.04
N SER A 17 -4.12 -14.88 -1.16
CA SER A 17 -2.98 -15.70 -1.57
C SER A 17 -1.67 -14.90 -1.68
N LYS A 18 -1.76 -13.64 -2.11
CA LYS A 18 -0.59 -12.74 -2.14
C LYS A 18 -0.09 -12.44 -0.73
N MET A 19 -1.01 -12.18 0.19
CA MET A 19 -0.69 -11.86 1.58
C MET A 19 -0.14 -13.07 2.32
N GLU A 20 -0.68 -14.27 2.12
CA GLU A 20 -0.11 -15.51 2.66
C GLU A 20 1.37 -15.66 2.26
N TYR A 21 1.67 -15.55 0.96
CA TYR A 21 3.07 -15.59 0.49
C TYR A 21 3.92 -14.46 1.10
N PHE A 22 3.38 -13.24 1.15
CA PHE A 22 4.14 -12.06 1.55
C PHE A 22 4.44 -12.03 3.06
N THR A 23 3.48 -12.40 3.90
CA THR A 23 3.65 -12.41 5.37
C THR A 23 4.39 -13.63 5.88
N ASP A 24 4.48 -14.71 5.07
CA ASP A 24 5.15 -15.94 5.49
C ASP A 24 6.50 -16.10 4.81
N ALA A 25 6.50 -16.41 3.51
CA ALA A 25 7.73 -16.74 2.78
C ALA A 25 8.64 -15.51 2.62
N PHE A 26 8.10 -14.41 2.08
CA PHE A 26 8.89 -13.20 1.87
C PHE A 26 9.36 -12.59 3.20
N ALA A 27 8.48 -12.53 4.20
CA ALA A 27 8.83 -12.02 5.52
C ALA A 27 9.93 -12.88 6.19
N GLY A 28 9.83 -14.21 6.10
CA GLY A 28 10.84 -15.14 6.61
C GLY A 28 12.19 -15.01 5.91
N GLU A 29 12.20 -14.90 4.58
CA GLU A 29 13.42 -14.72 3.78
C GLU A 29 14.15 -13.40 4.10
N ASN A 30 13.39 -12.35 4.44
CA ASN A 30 13.92 -11.02 4.69
C ASN A 30 14.02 -10.66 6.19
N ASN A 31 13.69 -11.60 7.09
CA ASN A 31 13.64 -11.40 8.54
C ASN A 31 12.81 -10.18 8.95
N LEU A 32 11.61 -10.06 8.36
CA LEU A 32 10.62 -9.02 8.63
C LEU A 32 9.47 -9.58 9.48
N LYS A 33 8.88 -8.75 10.33
CA LYS A 33 7.67 -9.05 11.10
C LYS A 33 6.49 -8.34 10.47
N LEU A 34 5.83 -9.03 9.55
CA LEU A 34 4.71 -8.49 8.79
C LEU A 34 3.35 -8.88 9.39
N ASP A 35 3.01 -8.32 10.55
CA ASP A 35 1.79 -8.65 11.32
C ASP A 35 0.63 -7.66 11.18
N TYR A 36 0.73 -6.73 10.23
CA TYR A 36 -0.21 -5.62 9.98
C TYR A 36 -0.31 -4.65 11.16
N SER A 37 0.72 -4.56 12.01
CA SER A 37 0.86 -3.47 12.98
C SER A 37 1.23 -2.16 12.27
N ILE A 38 1.20 -1.05 13.02
CA ILE A 38 1.70 0.22 12.50
C ILE A 38 3.23 0.16 12.34
N GLU A 39 3.90 -0.56 13.24
CA GLU A 39 5.35 -0.78 13.25
C GLU A 39 5.82 -1.62 12.05
N SER A 40 5.01 -2.55 11.56
CA SER A 40 5.37 -3.35 10.38
C SER A 40 5.49 -2.50 9.10
N LEU A 41 4.84 -1.33 9.05
CA LEU A 41 5.02 -0.36 7.97
C LEU A 41 6.42 0.28 8.00
N ASP A 42 6.99 0.49 9.19
CA ASP A 42 8.34 1.00 9.34
C ASP A 42 9.37 -0.06 8.92
N GLU A 43 9.11 -1.34 9.25
CA GLU A 43 9.94 -2.46 8.79
C GLU A 43 9.97 -2.56 7.26
N ILE A 44 8.79 -2.46 6.62
CA ILE A 44 8.69 -2.43 5.15
C ILE A 44 9.40 -1.23 4.56
N GLU A 45 9.21 -0.04 5.12
CA GLU A 45 9.87 1.15 4.61
C GLU A 45 11.39 1.02 4.67
N ASN A 46 11.93 0.53 5.78
CA ASN A 46 13.37 0.29 5.92
C ASN A 46 13.86 -0.79 4.96
N TRP A 47 13.08 -1.85 4.72
CA TRP A 47 13.38 -2.85 3.71
C TRP A 47 13.42 -2.26 2.30
N ILE A 48 12.44 -1.43 1.91
CA ILE A 48 12.43 -0.73 0.61
C ILE A 48 13.68 0.14 0.48
N LEU A 49 14.01 0.94 1.51
CA LEU A 49 15.16 1.83 1.50
C LEU A 49 16.51 1.09 1.44
N GLY A 50 16.57 -0.15 1.93
CA GLY A 50 17.74 -1.01 1.83
C GLY A 50 17.92 -1.71 0.48
N ASN A 51 16.82 -1.91 -0.26
CA ASN A 51 16.83 -2.70 -1.51
C ASN A 51 16.72 -1.86 -2.79
N TYR A 52 16.17 -0.64 -2.72
CA TYR A 52 15.96 0.21 -3.90
C TYR A 52 16.56 1.60 -3.69
N SER A 53 17.38 2.04 -4.66
CA SER A 53 18.05 3.35 -4.61
C SER A 53 17.22 4.46 -5.26
N GLU A 54 16.51 4.14 -6.33
CA GLU A 54 15.65 5.06 -7.07
C GLU A 54 14.22 4.52 -7.22
N ILE A 55 13.25 5.42 -7.36
CA ILE A 55 11.84 5.06 -7.57
C ILE A 55 11.67 4.11 -8.78
N LYS A 56 12.44 4.33 -9.85
CA LYS A 56 12.37 3.52 -11.07
C LYS A 56 12.74 2.06 -10.83
N ASP A 57 13.60 1.78 -9.83
CA ASP A 57 14.07 0.43 -9.53
C ASP A 57 12.91 -0.37 -8.92
N LEU A 58 12.18 0.22 -7.98
CA LEU A 58 10.98 -0.39 -7.40
C LEU A 58 9.83 -0.50 -8.41
N ILE A 59 9.66 0.50 -9.29
CA ILE A 59 8.67 0.40 -10.38
C ILE A 59 9.03 -0.72 -11.37
N GLY A 60 10.32 -0.93 -11.63
CA GLY A 60 10.82 -2.04 -12.45
C GLY A 60 10.54 -3.41 -11.84
N ASP A 61 10.53 -3.51 -10.51
CA ASP A 61 10.11 -4.70 -9.78
C ASP A 61 8.59 -4.69 -9.48
N ALA A 62 7.81 -4.80 -10.55
CA ALA A 62 6.35 -4.72 -10.48
C ALA A 62 5.72 -5.77 -9.55
N LYS A 63 6.33 -6.94 -9.40
CA LYS A 63 5.82 -8.01 -8.53
C LYS A 63 5.96 -7.63 -7.07
N THR A 64 7.15 -7.17 -6.65
CA THR A 64 7.37 -6.70 -5.29
C THR A 64 6.54 -5.46 -4.98
N LEU A 65 6.47 -4.50 -5.91
CA LEU A 65 5.63 -3.32 -5.74
C LEU A 65 4.15 -3.67 -5.57
N ASP A 66 3.64 -4.69 -6.26
CA ASP A 66 2.28 -5.18 -6.09
C ASP A 66 2.06 -5.74 -4.67
N TYR A 67 2.96 -6.60 -4.17
CA TYR A 67 2.87 -7.11 -2.80
C TYR A 67 2.92 -6.00 -1.75
N LEU A 68 3.84 -5.06 -1.90
CA LEU A 68 3.95 -3.89 -1.02
C LEU A 68 2.67 -3.06 -1.04
N THR A 69 2.10 -2.84 -2.23
CA THR A 69 0.85 -2.10 -2.41
C THR A 69 -0.28 -2.77 -1.64
N VAL A 70 -0.46 -4.09 -1.82
CA VAL A 70 -1.51 -4.84 -1.12
C VAL A 70 -1.27 -4.81 0.38
N TYR A 71 -0.06 -5.10 0.86
CA TYR A 71 0.22 -5.16 2.29
C TYR A 71 0.01 -3.82 3.00
N ILE A 72 0.53 -2.72 2.43
CA ILE A 72 0.32 -1.38 2.97
C ILE A 72 -1.17 -1.05 2.96
N GLY A 73 -1.88 -1.37 1.88
CA GLY A 73 -3.33 -1.19 1.81
C GLY A 73 -4.08 -1.99 2.86
N GLU A 74 -3.84 -3.29 2.99
CA GLU A 74 -4.50 -4.14 3.97
C GLU A 74 -4.18 -3.71 5.41
N THR A 75 -2.98 -3.22 5.67
CA THR A 75 -2.61 -2.62 6.96
C THR A 75 -3.43 -1.38 7.24
N PHE A 76 -3.58 -0.48 6.27
CA PHE A 76 -4.46 0.69 6.40
C PHE A 76 -5.91 0.24 6.62
N ARG A 77 -6.41 -0.70 5.81
CA ARG A 77 -7.78 -1.20 5.89
C ARG A 77 -8.12 -1.80 7.26
N LYS A 78 -7.17 -2.49 7.89
CA LYS A 78 -7.33 -3.04 9.26
C LYS A 78 -7.44 -1.96 10.35
N HIS A 79 -6.83 -0.79 10.16
CA HIS A 79 -6.82 0.29 11.16
C HIS A 79 -7.88 1.37 10.92
N ILE A 80 -8.15 1.72 9.66
CA ILE A 80 -9.04 2.83 9.29
C ILE A 80 -10.24 2.39 8.42
N GLY A 81 -10.37 1.09 8.13
CA GLY A 81 -11.44 0.55 7.31
C GLY A 81 -11.30 0.87 5.83
N GLY A 82 -12.43 0.92 5.12
CA GLY A 82 -12.50 1.19 3.69
C GLY A 82 -12.42 -0.04 2.80
N GLU A 83 -12.56 0.21 1.50
CA GLU A 83 -12.60 -0.81 0.46
C GLU A 83 -11.65 -0.47 -0.69
N TRP A 84 -11.18 -1.51 -1.38
CA TRP A 84 -10.40 -1.35 -2.59
C TRP A 84 -11.27 -0.80 -3.70
N PHE A 85 -10.80 0.26 -4.34
CA PHE A 85 -11.46 0.96 -5.43
C PHE A 85 -10.46 1.25 -6.55
N ILE A 86 -10.98 1.33 -7.78
CA ILE A 86 -10.21 1.78 -8.93
C ILE A 86 -11.07 2.68 -9.82
N ASP A 87 -10.52 3.84 -10.18
CA ASP A 87 -11.16 4.75 -11.12
C ASP A 87 -10.71 4.44 -12.55
N LEU A 88 -11.58 3.77 -13.30
CA LEU A 88 -11.37 3.46 -14.72
C LEU A 88 -12.09 4.44 -15.66
N LYS A 89 -12.81 5.43 -15.11
CA LYS A 89 -13.66 6.35 -15.89
C LYS A 89 -13.04 7.72 -16.03
N ASN A 90 -12.59 8.32 -14.94
CA ASN A 90 -12.12 9.71 -14.94
C ASN A 90 -10.60 9.79 -15.15
N LYS A 91 -10.18 9.96 -16.41
CA LYS A 91 -8.76 10.15 -16.78
C LYS A 91 -8.09 11.39 -16.16
N LYS A 92 -8.85 12.34 -15.60
CA LYS A 92 -8.30 13.50 -14.89
C LYS A 92 -8.03 13.23 -13.42
N ASN A 93 -8.53 12.11 -12.88
CA ASN A 93 -8.23 11.70 -11.52
C ASN A 93 -6.73 11.37 -11.41
N ALA A 94 -6.06 11.90 -10.38
CA ALA A 94 -4.65 11.62 -10.10
C ALA A 94 -4.39 10.12 -9.86
N TYR A 95 -5.43 9.38 -9.45
CA TYR A 95 -5.39 7.94 -9.20
C TYR A 95 -6.03 7.11 -10.33
N TYR A 96 -6.19 7.68 -11.52
CA TYR A 96 -6.76 6.96 -12.66
C TYR A 96 -6.00 5.66 -12.96
N SER A 97 -6.74 4.56 -13.10
CA SER A 97 -6.19 3.20 -13.33
C SER A 97 -5.22 2.69 -12.26
N MET A 98 -5.34 3.16 -11.01
CA MET A 98 -4.54 2.69 -9.88
C MET A 98 -5.43 2.20 -8.73
N PRO A 99 -5.18 1.01 -8.16
CA PRO A 99 -5.85 0.56 -6.95
C PRO A 99 -5.60 1.50 -5.76
N VAL A 100 -6.68 1.95 -5.13
CA VAL A 100 -6.66 2.81 -3.94
C VAL A 100 -7.65 2.27 -2.91
N LEU A 101 -7.52 2.69 -1.66
CA LEU A 101 -8.58 2.54 -0.67
C LEU A 101 -9.45 3.78 -0.65
N THR A 102 -10.75 3.58 -0.48
CA THR A 102 -11.72 4.66 -0.24
C THR A 102 -12.73 4.25 0.83
N SER A 103 -13.32 5.24 1.48
CA SER A 103 -14.42 5.05 2.43
C SER A 103 -15.22 6.35 2.52
N PRO A 104 -16.56 6.29 2.69
CA PRO A 104 -17.34 7.47 3.08
C PRO A 104 -16.90 8.06 4.43
N ASP A 105 -16.25 7.26 5.29
CA ASP A 105 -15.80 7.68 6.62
C ASP A 105 -14.44 8.39 6.60
N TYR A 106 -13.74 8.41 5.46
CA TYR A 106 -12.46 9.07 5.35
C TYR A 106 -12.60 10.59 5.43
N ILE A 107 -11.80 11.20 6.31
CA ILE A 107 -11.74 12.64 6.49
C ILE A 107 -10.51 13.20 5.75
N GLY A 108 -10.73 14.25 4.95
CA GLY A 108 -9.68 14.88 4.13
C GLY A 108 -9.49 14.18 2.79
N GLU A 109 -8.30 13.64 2.54
CA GLU A 109 -8.00 12.89 1.31
C GLU A 109 -8.83 11.59 1.27
N VAL A 110 -9.70 11.47 0.26
CA VAL A 110 -10.66 10.36 0.13
C VAL A 110 -10.06 9.11 -0.50
N TYR A 111 -8.91 9.23 -1.16
CA TYR A 111 -8.20 8.08 -1.72
C TYR A 111 -6.87 7.84 -1.00
N LYS A 112 -6.71 6.67 -0.40
CA LYS A 112 -5.39 6.23 0.08
C LYS A 112 -4.72 5.43 -1.01
N ALA A 113 -3.49 5.80 -1.38
CA ALA A 113 -2.77 5.23 -2.51
C ALA A 113 -1.50 4.48 -2.04
N PRO A 114 -1.63 3.23 -1.56
CA PRO A 114 -0.51 2.44 -1.03
C PRO A 114 0.71 2.35 -1.96
N MET A 115 0.50 2.18 -3.26
CA MET A 115 1.57 2.14 -4.27
C MET A 115 2.39 3.44 -4.29
N THR A 116 1.70 4.59 -4.19
CA THR A 116 2.35 5.90 -4.11
C THR A 116 3.12 6.05 -2.80
N TYR A 117 2.64 5.47 -1.71
CA TYR A 117 3.34 5.51 -0.42
C TYR A 117 4.65 4.70 -0.47
N ALA A 118 4.60 3.49 -1.02
CA ALA A 118 5.77 2.63 -1.21
C ALA A 118 6.84 3.28 -2.10
N THR A 119 6.44 3.90 -3.20
CA THR A 119 7.40 4.57 -4.10
C THR A 119 7.90 5.90 -3.54
N ALA A 120 7.03 6.71 -2.92
CA ALA A 120 7.44 8.00 -2.37
C ALA A 120 8.42 7.86 -1.20
N CYS A 121 8.37 6.77 -0.42
CA CYS A 121 9.26 6.60 0.73
C CYS A 121 10.75 6.63 0.32
N ILE A 122 11.10 6.13 -0.88
CA ILE A 122 12.47 6.14 -1.43
C ILE A 122 13.06 7.55 -1.50
N ASN A 123 12.26 8.54 -1.90
CA ASN A 123 12.70 9.94 -1.95
C ASN A 123 12.65 10.61 -0.58
N ARG A 124 11.71 10.21 0.28
CA ARG A 124 11.52 10.82 1.62
C ARG A 124 12.58 10.38 2.62
N LYS A 125 13.05 9.13 2.51
CA LYS A 125 14.13 8.53 3.33
C LYS A 125 13.93 8.75 4.83
N LYS A 126 12.74 8.43 5.34
CA LYS A 126 12.39 8.65 6.75
C LYS A 126 12.53 7.41 7.61
N GLY A 127 12.23 6.22 7.04
CA GLY A 127 12.12 4.96 7.78
C GLY A 127 10.80 4.83 8.55
N ASN A 128 9.92 5.83 8.48
CA ASN A 128 8.60 5.86 9.12
C ASN A 128 7.57 6.76 8.42
N TYR A 129 7.82 7.11 7.15
CA TYR A 129 6.92 7.91 6.34
C TYR A 129 5.55 7.24 6.17
N ILE A 130 5.51 5.93 5.89
CA ILE A 130 4.25 5.22 5.62
C ILE A 130 3.41 5.11 6.89
N SER A 131 4.00 4.76 8.03
CA SER A 131 3.28 4.71 9.32
C SER A 131 2.81 6.09 9.76
N THR A 132 3.57 7.15 9.48
CA THR A 132 3.15 8.54 9.75
C THR A 132 1.89 8.91 8.98
N ILE A 133 1.76 8.48 7.71
CA ILE A 133 0.51 8.71 6.94
C ILE A 133 -0.66 8.01 7.61
N LEU A 134 -0.49 6.75 8.05
CA LEU A 134 -1.55 6.00 8.73
C LEU A 134 -1.96 6.68 10.04
N LYS A 135 -0.99 7.06 10.87
CA LYS A 135 -1.22 7.78 12.14
C LYS A 135 -2.00 9.07 11.93
N ASN A 136 -1.64 9.86 10.91
CA ASN A 136 -2.37 11.08 10.57
C ASN A 136 -3.81 10.79 10.11
N CYS A 137 -4.04 9.69 9.38
CA CYS A 137 -5.39 9.27 9.01
C CYS A 137 -6.22 8.88 10.25
N MET A 138 -5.64 8.09 11.16
CA MET A 138 -6.28 7.70 12.41
C MET A 138 -6.61 8.93 13.26
N GLU A 139 -5.69 9.88 13.41
CA GLU A 139 -5.90 11.13 14.14
C GLU A 139 -7.05 11.94 13.54
N ASN A 140 -7.05 12.15 12.22
CA ASN A 140 -8.14 12.87 11.54
C ASN A 140 -9.51 12.19 11.74
N MET A 141 -9.52 10.87 11.85
CA MET A 141 -10.72 10.04 12.04
C MET A 141 -11.07 9.82 13.53
N ASN A 142 -10.29 10.39 14.46
CA ASN A 142 -10.41 10.18 15.90
C ASN A 142 -10.34 8.69 16.33
N ILE A 143 -9.58 7.88 15.60
CA ILE A 143 -9.27 6.48 15.92
C ILE A 143 -8.07 6.47 16.88
N ARG A 144 -8.21 5.77 18.01
CA ARG A 144 -7.20 5.68 19.08
C ARG A 144 -6.38 4.42 18.99
#